data_AF-A0AA44JAL5-F1
#
_entry.id   AF-A0AA44JAL5-F1
#
_cell.length_a   1.000
_cell.length_b   1.000
_cell.length_c   1.000
_cell.angle_alpha   90.00
_cell.angle_beta   90.00
_cell.angle_gamma   90.00
#
_symmetry.space_group_name_H-M   'P 1'
#
loop_
_entity.id
_entity.type
_entity.pdbx_description
1 polymer ?
#
loop_
_entity_poly.entity_id
_entity_poly.type
_entity_poly.pdbx_seq_one_letter_code
_entity_poly.pdbx_strand_id
1 'polypeptide(L)'
;MLAAYEFTIGALADAAPLSLILPRNKYEATVLIGRYNDVPAAVFLEGEYAYHYFESADNTSWRGLIIPNVRVEVDETSVSDGGALGSLVRKSTTLGVRVKRDRSFDDGATVTLHDELADAGDQRAGFQNWQIVIGIDANKRVLWKTPK
;
A
#
# COMPACT_ATOMS: atom_id res chain seq x y z
N MET A 1 -2.48 19.22 2.57
CA MET A 1 -3.91 19.56 2.73
C MET A 1 -4.68 18.88 1.62
N LEU A 2 -5.80 18.23 1.95
CA LEU A 2 -6.71 17.57 1.01
C LEU A 2 -7.92 18.47 0.75
N ALA A 3 -8.45 18.44 -0.46
CA ALA A 3 -9.75 19.03 -0.77
C ALA A 3 -10.88 18.06 -0.32
N ALA A 4 -12.05 18.62 -0.03
CA ALA A 4 -13.17 17.84 0.53
C ALA A 4 -13.67 16.70 -0.38
N TYR A 5 -13.43 16.79 -1.69
CA TYR A 5 -13.80 15.74 -2.66
C TYR A 5 -12.73 14.64 -2.80
N GLU A 6 -11.55 14.82 -2.19
CA GLU A 6 -10.43 13.88 -2.32
C GLU A 6 -10.48 12.76 -1.29
N PHE A 7 -11.43 12.82 -0.36
CA PHE A 7 -11.56 11.81 0.67
C PHE A 7 -13.01 11.57 1.05
N THR A 8 -13.22 10.41 1.66
CA THR A 8 -14.43 10.08 2.41
C THR A 8 -14.05 9.55 3.79
N ILE A 9 -15.03 9.27 4.64
CA ILE A 9 -14.84 8.65 5.94
C ILE A 9 -15.58 7.33 5.92
N GLY A 10 -14.89 6.24 6.26
CA GLY A 10 -15.47 4.91 6.20
C GLY A 10 -14.64 3.87 6.94
N ALA A 11 -15.08 2.63 6.82
CA ALA A 11 -14.33 1.46 7.25
C ALA A 11 -13.39 0.97 6.14
N LEU A 12 -12.46 0.07 6.49
CA LEU A 12 -11.59 -0.55 5.48
C LEU A 12 -12.38 -1.38 4.45
N ALA A 13 -13.53 -1.93 4.84
CA ALA A 13 -14.47 -2.60 3.94
C ALA A 13 -15.00 -1.68 2.81
N ASP A 14 -15.06 -0.36 3.04
CA ASP A 14 -15.57 0.61 2.06
C ASP A 14 -14.48 1.05 1.06
N ALA A 15 -13.22 0.66 1.28
CA ALA A 15 -12.08 1.15 0.53
C ALA A 15 -11.69 0.21 -0.61
N ALA A 16 -11.67 0.73 -1.83
CA ALA A 16 -11.15 0.00 -2.99
C ALA A 16 -9.62 -0.09 -2.95
N PRO A 17 -9.00 -1.09 -3.63
CA PRO A 17 -7.56 -1.10 -3.88
C PRO A 17 -7.04 0.24 -4.42
N LEU A 18 -5.82 0.60 -4.05
CA LEU A 18 -5.24 1.95 -4.23
C LEU A 18 -5.99 3.04 -3.46
N SER A 19 -6.48 2.71 -2.26
CA SER A 19 -6.92 3.69 -1.27
C SER A 19 -5.92 3.79 -0.12
N LEU A 20 -5.57 5.00 0.28
CA LEU A 20 -4.83 5.28 1.50
C LEU A 20 -5.80 5.68 2.60
N ILE A 21 -5.71 5.02 3.75
CA ILE A 21 -6.49 5.35 4.94
C ILE A 21 -5.57 6.06 5.92
N LEU A 22 -5.93 7.29 6.27
CA LEU A 22 -5.25 8.06 7.30
C LEU A 22 -5.98 7.91 8.65
N PRO A 23 -5.23 7.83 9.77
CA PRO A 23 -5.79 7.73 11.10
C PRO A 23 -6.45 9.04 11.52
N ARG A 24 -7.55 8.94 12.26
CA ARG A 24 -8.30 10.07 12.85
C ARG A 24 -7.97 10.24 14.32
N ASN A 25 -7.39 9.22 14.95
CA ASN A 25 -6.99 9.22 16.34
C ASN A 25 -5.80 8.26 16.56
N LYS A 26 -5.24 8.27 17.77
CA LYS A 26 -4.05 7.50 18.16
C LYS A 26 -4.19 5.97 18.19
N TYR A 27 -5.41 5.45 18.03
CA TYR A 27 -5.70 4.01 18.00
C TYR A 27 -5.89 3.47 16.57
N GLU A 28 -5.88 4.36 15.58
CA GLU A 28 -5.92 4.02 14.15
C GLU A 28 -4.51 4.09 13.57
N ALA A 29 -4.29 3.44 12.43
CA ALA A 29 -3.00 3.40 11.75
C ALA A 29 -3.14 3.84 10.29
N THR A 30 -2.05 4.31 9.69
CA THR A 30 -2.00 4.56 8.25
C THR A 30 -1.95 3.23 7.49
N VAL A 31 -2.92 3.01 6.60
CA VAL A 31 -3.13 1.74 5.90
C VAL A 31 -3.29 1.95 4.41
N LEU A 32 -2.67 1.10 3.59
CA LEU A 32 -2.87 1.05 2.14
C LEU A 32 -3.70 -0.19 1.77
N ILE A 33 -4.70 -0.02 0.91
CA ILE A 33 -5.47 -1.15 0.36
C ILE A 33 -4.85 -1.61 -0.94
N GLY A 34 -4.54 -2.90 -1.03
CA GLY A 34 -4.20 -3.60 -2.26
C GLY A 34 -5.06 -4.85 -2.44
N ARG A 35 -4.54 -5.84 -3.17
CA ARG A 35 -5.17 -7.13 -3.39
C ARG A 35 -4.26 -8.28 -2.96
N TYR A 36 -4.83 -9.28 -2.31
CA TYR A 36 -4.18 -10.57 -2.07
C TYR A 36 -5.13 -11.67 -2.53
N ASN A 37 -4.71 -12.50 -3.49
CA ASN A 37 -5.56 -13.50 -4.16
C ASN A 37 -6.92 -12.91 -4.63
N ASP A 38 -6.87 -11.77 -5.29
CA ASP A 38 -8.04 -11.02 -5.80
C ASP A 38 -9.02 -10.47 -4.75
N VAL A 39 -8.70 -10.59 -3.46
CA VAL A 39 -9.48 -10.02 -2.35
C VAL A 39 -8.81 -8.73 -1.85
N PRO A 40 -9.57 -7.67 -1.51
CA PRO A 40 -9.02 -6.48 -0.86
C PRO A 40 -8.24 -6.83 0.41
N ALA A 41 -7.02 -6.29 0.51
CA ALA A 41 -6.14 -6.51 1.64
C ALA A 41 -5.60 -5.18 2.16
N ALA A 42 -5.71 -4.99 3.48
CA ALA A 42 -5.18 -3.85 4.20
C ALA A 42 -3.72 -4.10 4.57
N VAL A 43 -2.83 -3.16 4.25
CA VAL A 43 -1.41 -3.17 4.60
C VAL A 43 -1.13 -2.01 5.54
N PHE A 44 -0.68 -2.30 6.75
CA PHE A 44 -0.20 -1.29 7.68
C PHE A 44 1.12 -0.70 7.18
N LEU A 45 1.24 0.63 7.18
CA LEU A 45 2.44 1.31 6.69
C LEU A 45 3.36 1.81 7.80
N GLU A 46 2.88 1.83 9.04
CA GLU A 46 3.61 2.37 10.19
C GLU A 46 3.16 1.71 11.51
N GLY A 47 3.87 2.03 12.59
CA GLY A 47 3.58 1.52 13.93
C GLY A 47 4.08 0.10 14.16
N GLU A 48 3.59 -0.52 15.24
CA GLU A 48 3.99 -1.87 15.67
C GLU A 48 3.71 -2.94 14.62
N TYR A 49 2.65 -2.75 13.83
CA TYR A 49 2.24 -3.67 12.77
C TYR A 49 2.74 -3.28 11.39
N ALA A 50 3.77 -2.42 11.28
CA ALA A 50 4.28 -1.98 9.98
C ALA A 50 4.55 -3.18 9.06
N TYR A 51 3.98 -3.12 7.85
CA TYR A 51 4.03 -4.13 6.80
C TYR A 51 3.35 -5.46 7.12
N HIS A 52 2.51 -5.49 8.16
CA HIS A 52 1.53 -6.56 8.33
C HIS A 52 0.33 -6.35 7.39
N TYR A 53 -0.27 -7.45 6.95
CA TYR A 53 -1.51 -7.40 6.17
C TYR A 53 -2.58 -8.36 6.67
N PHE A 54 -3.83 -8.04 6.33
CA PHE A 54 -5.01 -8.90 6.51
C PHE A 54 -6.07 -8.56 5.43
N GLU A 55 -6.99 -9.49 5.17
CA GLU A 55 -8.10 -9.29 4.23
C GLU A 55 -9.09 -8.25 4.78
N SER A 56 -9.42 -7.24 3.98
CA SER A 56 -10.17 -6.06 4.44
C SER A 56 -11.64 -6.02 4.04
N ALA A 57 -12.10 -6.96 3.20
CA ALA A 57 -13.44 -6.95 2.60
C ALA A 57 -14.59 -6.81 3.63
N ASP A 58 -14.47 -7.49 4.78
CA ASP A 58 -15.50 -7.48 5.82
C ASP A 58 -15.11 -6.66 7.07
N ASN A 59 -14.02 -5.89 7.00
CA ASN A 59 -13.50 -5.18 8.17
C ASN A 59 -14.22 -3.84 8.39
N THR A 60 -15.24 -3.87 9.25
CA THR A 60 -15.99 -2.67 9.69
C THR A 60 -15.44 -2.02 10.98
N SER A 61 -14.48 -2.68 11.62
CA SER A 61 -13.91 -2.29 12.92
C SER A 61 -12.85 -1.22 12.78
N TRP A 62 -12.00 -1.33 11.75
CA TRP A 62 -10.99 -0.33 11.43
C TRP A 62 -11.58 0.71 10.49
N ARG A 63 -11.32 1.99 10.81
CA ARG A 63 -11.92 3.15 10.14
C ARG A 63 -10.88 4.24 10.00
N GLY A 64 -11.14 5.17 9.09
CA GLY A 64 -10.26 6.32 8.91
C GLY A 64 -10.77 7.27 7.84
N LEU A 65 -9.89 8.20 7.46
CA LEU A 65 -10.09 9.06 6.30
C LEU A 65 -9.56 8.33 5.06
N ILE A 66 -10.46 7.96 4.16
CA ILE A 66 -10.17 7.17 2.95
C ILE A 66 -9.87 8.13 1.80
N ILE A 67 -8.68 8.02 1.23
CA ILE A 67 -8.23 8.75 0.04
C ILE A 67 -8.13 7.74 -1.09
N PRO A 68 -9.11 7.67 -2.02
CA PRO A 68 -9.08 6.72 -3.12
C PRO A 68 -8.13 7.16 -4.23
N ASN A 69 -7.83 6.24 -5.15
CA ASN A 69 -7.05 6.48 -6.37
C ASN A 69 -5.68 7.12 -6.11
N VAL A 70 -5.02 6.71 -5.03
CA VAL A 70 -3.64 7.14 -4.79
C VAL A 70 -2.72 6.46 -5.78
N ARG A 71 -1.61 7.13 -6.09
CA ARG A 71 -0.56 6.61 -6.95
C ARG A 71 0.66 6.26 -6.11
N VAL A 72 1.42 5.29 -6.61
CA VAL A 72 2.64 4.81 -5.97
C VAL A 72 3.81 5.17 -6.86
N GLU A 73 4.82 5.80 -6.27
CA GLU A 73 6.07 6.16 -6.96
C GLU A 73 7.24 5.48 -6.25
N VAL A 74 8.16 4.92 -7.02
CA VAL A 74 9.39 4.26 -6.54
C VAL A 74 10.59 5.17 -6.73
N ASP A 75 11.62 4.99 -5.90
CA ASP A 75 12.95 5.58 -6.09
C ASP A 75 13.89 4.51 -6.66
N GLU A 76 14.34 4.72 -7.89
CA GLU A 76 15.18 3.78 -8.65
C GLU A 76 16.56 3.56 -8.04
N THR A 77 17.04 4.48 -7.20
CA THR A 77 18.34 4.35 -6.53
C THR A 77 18.30 3.38 -5.35
N SER A 78 17.10 2.97 -4.92
CA SER A 78 16.85 2.07 -3.80
C SER A 78 16.59 0.61 -4.22
N VAL A 79 16.95 0.26 -5.46
CA VAL A 79 16.69 -1.05 -6.05
C VAL A 79 17.52 -2.16 -5.40
N SER A 80 16.91 -3.32 -5.23
CA SER A 80 17.50 -4.53 -4.65
C SER A 80 16.90 -5.78 -5.31
N ASP A 81 17.62 -6.91 -5.21
CA ASP A 81 17.05 -8.19 -5.62
C ASP A 81 16.04 -8.67 -4.57
N GLY A 82 14.78 -8.74 -4.95
CA GLY A 82 13.71 -9.27 -4.11
C GLY A 82 13.10 -8.30 -3.09
N GLY A 83 13.86 -7.37 -2.53
CA GLY A 83 13.35 -6.44 -1.51
C GLY A 83 12.99 -7.10 -0.17
N ALA A 84 12.97 -6.28 0.87
CA ALA A 84 12.64 -6.65 2.25
C ALA A 84 11.13 -6.44 2.52
N LEU A 85 10.67 -6.75 3.74
CA LEU A 85 9.32 -6.35 4.15
C LEU A 85 9.18 -4.82 4.05
N GLY A 86 8.05 -4.38 3.53
CA GLY A 86 7.76 -2.98 3.24
C GLY A 86 8.28 -2.46 1.89
N SER A 87 9.14 -3.22 1.20
CA SER A 87 9.56 -2.85 -0.15
C SER A 87 8.43 -3.06 -1.16
N LEU A 88 8.40 -2.22 -2.20
CA LEU A 88 7.64 -2.53 -3.40
C LEU A 88 8.40 -3.53 -4.26
N VAL A 89 7.68 -4.48 -4.85
CA VAL A 89 8.23 -5.57 -5.65
C VAL A 89 7.57 -5.55 -7.00
N ARG A 90 8.37 -5.32 -8.04
CA ARG A 90 7.99 -5.49 -9.45
C ARG A 90 8.38 -6.91 -9.89
N LYS A 91 7.40 -7.69 -10.36
CA LYS A 91 7.61 -9.03 -10.93
C LYS A 91 6.56 -9.33 -12.01
N SER A 92 6.95 -9.95 -13.12
CA SER A 92 6.03 -10.33 -14.21
C SER A 92 5.15 -9.16 -14.66
N THR A 93 3.83 -9.18 -14.42
CA THR A 93 2.90 -8.08 -14.76
C THR A 93 2.39 -7.30 -13.54
N THR A 94 2.99 -7.48 -12.36
CA THR A 94 2.49 -6.89 -11.11
C THR A 94 3.51 -6.01 -10.39
N LEU A 95 3.00 -5.06 -9.62
CA LEU A 95 3.71 -4.30 -8.60
C LEU A 95 2.94 -4.45 -7.28
N GLY A 96 3.61 -4.87 -6.21
CA GLY A 96 2.99 -5.05 -4.91
C GLY A 96 3.91 -4.77 -3.74
N VAL A 97 3.35 -4.61 -2.54
CA VAL A 97 4.14 -4.45 -1.30
C VAL A 97 4.50 -5.82 -0.77
N ARG A 98 5.77 -6.04 -0.43
CA ARG A 98 6.17 -7.22 0.33
C ARG A 98 5.74 -7.06 1.78
N VAL A 99 4.93 -7.97 2.27
CA VAL A 99 4.26 -7.87 3.57
C VAL A 99 4.36 -9.19 4.31
N LYS A 100 4.00 -9.19 5.59
CA LYS A 100 3.89 -10.41 6.39
C LYS A 100 2.47 -10.56 6.89
N ARG A 101 1.93 -11.78 6.92
CA ARG A 101 0.61 -12.00 7.50
C ARG A 101 0.70 -11.87 9.02
N ASP A 102 -0.28 -11.20 9.62
CA ASP A 102 -0.32 -11.10 11.08
C ASP A 102 -0.33 -12.50 11.72
N ARG A 103 0.53 -12.71 12.71
CA ARG A 103 0.73 -14.00 13.44
C ARG A 103 1.13 -15.20 12.58
N SER A 104 1.73 -14.99 11.40
CA SER A 104 2.29 -16.06 10.55
C SER A 104 3.82 -16.17 10.66
N PHE A 105 4.36 -17.35 10.35
CA PHE A 105 5.80 -17.61 10.21
C PHE A 105 6.24 -17.70 8.74
N ASP A 106 5.40 -17.28 7.78
CA ASP A 106 5.76 -17.30 6.35
C ASP A 106 6.90 -16.34 5.97
N ASP A 107 7.54 -16.61 4.82
CA ASP A 107 8.61 -15.82 4.19
C ASP A 107 8.13 -14.46 3.59
N GLY A 108 6.92 -14.05 4.00
CA GLY A 108 6.18 -12.91 3.50
C GLY A 108 5.31 -13.23 2.28
N ALA A 109 4.29 -12.40 2.09
CA ALA A 109 3.43 -12.36 0.92
C ALA A 109 3.69 -11.08 0.11
N THR A 110 3.08 -10.99 -1.07
CA THR A 110 3.00 -9.73 -1.83
C THR A 110 1.54 -9.35 -1.95
N VAL A 111 1.20 -8.14 -1.47
CA VAL A 111 -0.11 -7.52 -1.71
C VAL A 111 0.02 -6.66 -2.97
N THR A 112 -0.69 -7.06 -4.01
CA THR A 112 -0.68 -6.41 -5.32
C THR A 112 -1.35 -5.04 -5.25
N LEU A 113 -0.68 -4.02 -5.78
CA LEU A 113 -1.21 -2.66 -5.93
C LEU A 113 -1.59 -2.37 -7.38
N HIS A 114 -0.75 -2.82 -8.31
CA HIS A 114 -0.98 -2.74 -9.74
C HIS A 114 -0.79 -4.12 -10.37
N ASP A 115 -1.68 -4.45 -11.28
CA ASP A 115 -1.67 -5.59 -12.18
C ASP A 115 -1.61 -5.10 -13.64
N GLU A 116 -1.56 -6.05 -14.58
CA GLU A 116 -1.59 -5.77 -16.03
C GLU A 116 -0.50 -4.82 -16.54
N LEU A 117 0.61 -4.72 -15.81
CA LEU A 117 1.79 -3.97 -16.24
C LEU A 117 2.52 -4.72 -17.36
N ALA A 118 3.23 -3.97 -18.22
CA ALA A 118 4.09 -4.55 -19.25
C ALA A 118 5.07 -5.57 -18.65
N ASP A 119 5.11 -6.78 -19.18
CA ASP A 119 5.83 -7.90 -18.56
C ASP A 119 7.32 -7.59 -18.33
N ALA A 120 7.76 -7.79 -17.09
CA ALA A 120 9.15 -7.64 -16.66
C ALA A 120 9.94 -8.96 -16.74
N GLY A 121 9.31 -10.04 -17.22
CA GLY A 121 9.88 -11.38 -17.29
C GLY A 121 10.06 -12.02 -15.91
N ASP A 122 11.07 -12.88 -15.80
CA ASP A 122 11.36 -13.65 -14.59
C ASP A 122 12.14 -12.84 -13.54
N GLN A 123 12.67 -11.67 -13.92
CA GLN A 123 13.42 -10.81 -13.02
C GLN A 123 12.49 -10.14 -12.00
N ARG A 124 13.03 -9.94 -10.81
CA ARG A 124 12.35 -9.27 -9.70
C ARG A 124 13.17 -8.07 -9.27
N ALA A 125 12.51 -6.92 -9.14
CA ALA A 125 13.11 -5.71 -8.58
C ALA A 125 12.36 -5.29 -7.33
N GLY A 126 13.08 -5.13 -6.22
CA GLY A 126 12.57 -4.59 -4.96
C GLY A 126 13.01 -3.14 -4.76
N PHE A 127 12.09 -2.24 -4.42
CA PHE A 127 12.36 -0.82 -4.15
C PHE A 127 12.12 -0.52 -2.67
N GLN A 128 13.18 -0.18 -1.95
CA GLN A 128 13.11 0.12 -0.51
C GLN A 128 12.50 1.49 -0.25
N ASN A 129 12.77 2.46 -1.12
CA ASN A 129 12.24 3.80 -1.02
C ASN A 129 11.10 3.99 -2.00
N TRP A 130 9.95 4.39 -1.46
CA TRP A 130 8.78 4.68 -2.26
C TRP A 130 7.83 5.61 -1.51
N GLN A 131 6.86 6.15 -2.25
CA GLN A 131 5.90 7.09 -1.72
C GLN A 131 4.52 6.91 -2.34
N ILE A 132 3.52 7.38 -1.59
CA ILE A 132 2.12 7.42 -1.98
C ILE A 132 1.75 8.87 -2.24
N VAL A 133 1.21 9.13 -3.41
CA VAL A 133 0.90 10.48 -3.89
C VAL A 133 -0.53 10.58 -4.40
N ILE A 134 -1.06 11.81 -4.42
CA ILE A 134 -2.30 12.16 -5.11
C ILE A 134 -2.03 13.31 -6.08
N GLY A 135 -2.80 13.37 -7.16
CA GLY A 135 -2.63 14.36 -8.22
C GLY A 135 -1.46 14.04 -9.16
N ILE A 136 -1.23 14.96 -10.09
CA ILE A 136 -0.20 14.87 -11.13
C ILE A 136 0.53 16.20 -11.26
N ASP A 137 1.77 16.16 -11.75
CA ASP A 137 2.58 17.33 -12.10
C ASP A 137 2.62 18.39 -11.00
N ALA A 138 2.26 19.64 -11.33
CA ALA A 138 2.25 20.77 -10.41
C ALA A 138 1.27 20.59 -9.23
N ASN A 139 0.29 19.69 -9.34
CA ASN A 139 -0.70 19.40 -8.29
C ASN A 139 -0.37 18.16 -7.46
N LYS A 140 0.78 17.51 -7.73
CA LYS A 140 1.21 16.32 -6.99
C LYS A 140 1.46 16.66 -5.53
N ARG A 141 0.91 15.83 -4.64
CA ARG A 141 1.16 15.90 -3.20
C ARG A 141 1.54 14.52 -2.68
N VAL A 142 2.61 14.47 -1.89
CA VAL A 142 3.01 13.27 -1.15
C VAL A 142 2.14 13.15 0.09
N LEU A 143 1.47 12.01 0.23
CA LEU A 143 0.60 11.70 1.37
C LEU A 143 1.34 10.84 2.40
N TRP A 144 2.20 9.94 1.93
CA TRP A 144 3.03 9.07 2.75
C TRP A 144 4.31 8.73 2.00
N LYS A 145 5.39 8.46 2.72
CA LYS A 145 6.64 7.95 2.17
C LYS A 145 7.32 7.03 3.19
N THR A 146 8.13 6.11 2.71
CA THR A 146 8.92 5.25 3.60
C THR A 146 9.78 6.09 4.56
N PRO A 147 9.84 5.73 5.86
CA PRO A 147 10.80 6.32 6.79
C PRO A 147 12.24 6.10 6.29
N LYS A 148 13.12 7.08 6.54
CA LYS A 148 14.55 6.94 6.26
C LYS A 148 15.24 6.09 7.32
#